data_AF-A0A2U8FDU5-F1
#
_entry.id   AF-A0A2U8FDU5-F1
#
_cell.length_a   1.000
_cell.length_b   1.000
_cell.length_c   1.000
_cell.angle_alpha   90.00
_cell.angle_beta   90.00
_cell.angle_gamma   90.00
#
_symmetry.space_group_name_H-M   'P 1'
#
loop_
_entity.id
_entity.type
_entity.pdbx_description
1 polymer ?
#
loop_
_entity_poly.entity_id
_entity_poly.type
_entity_poly.pdbx_seq_one_letter_code
_entity_poly.pdbx_strand_id
1 'polypeptide(L)'
;MASRLNGKFLMQNASKLLDYINNGGNMVLLGGVDCDFLPYLDFKPTEVNFWWWLNEGADLPLYAFDVSHRLWDFLRIDECKWHYHGVFKDNDKYEKILVNEIGESIICKSHHFKGNLYLTSLDPDFHIGQGFMPITIPFFEKYMRWIETDILEEK
;
A
#
# COMPACT_ATOMS: atom_id res chain seq x y z
N MET A 1 8.33 16.82 9.50
CA MET A 1 8.66 15.46 9.03
C MET A 1 8.27 15.36 7.57
N ALA A 2 9.13 14.81 6.71
CA ALA A 2 8.73 14.48 5.34
C ALA A 2 7.68 13.37 5.42
N SER A 3 6.44 13.70 5.10
CA SER A 3 5.28 12.79 5.08
C SER A 3 4.34 13.24 3.97
N ARG A 4 3.38 12.42 3.56
CA ARG A 4 2.35 12.81 2.57
C ARG A 4 1.63 14.10 2.96
N LEU A 5 1.41 14.32 4.26
CA LEU A 5 0.78 15.53 4.82
C LEU A 5 1.65 16.78 4.67
N ASN A 6 2.92 16.64 4.27
CA ASN A 6 3.82 17.74 3.97
C ASN A 6 4.70 17.42 2.76
N GLY A 7 4.06 17.35 1.58
CA GLY A 7 4.72 17.05 0.30
C GLY A 7 5.92 17.95 -0.02
N LYS A 8 5.94 19.19 0.47
CA LYS A 8 7.10 20.08 0.32
C LYS A 8 8.38 19.49 0.91
N PHE A 9 8.33 18.97 2.14
CA PHE A 9 9.50 18.36 2.78
C PHE A 9 9.88 17.03 2.13
N LEU A 10 8.90 16.29 1.61
CA LEU A 10 9.14 15.08 0.83
C LEU A 10 9.96 15.40 -0.42
N MET A 11 9.49 16.36 -1.22
CA MET A 11 10.18 16.76 -2.46
C MET A 11 11.56 17.38 -2.21
N GLN A 12 11.75 18.11 -1.11
CA GLN A 12 13.08 18.61 -0.72
C GLN A 12 14.11 17.50 -0.43
N ASN A 13 13.65 16.29 -0.13
CA ASN A 13 14.51 15.13 0.15
C ASN A 13 14.34 14.01 -0.89
N ALA A 14 13.66 14.30 -2.01
CA ALA A 14 13.38 13.35 -3.09
C ALA A 14 14.63 12.59 -3.55
N SER A 15 15.73 13.29 -3.81
CA SER A 15 16.98 12.66 -4.25
C SER A 15 17.53 11.68 -3.21
N LYS A 16 17.50 12.02 -1.93
CA LYS A 16 17.97 11.14 -0.85
C LYS A 16 17.13 9.87 -0.72
N LEU A 17 15.81 10.00 -0.87
CA LEU A 17 14.90 8.86 -0.83
C LEU A 17 15.09 7.95 -2.05
N LEU A 18 15.26 8.55 -3.23
CA LEU A 18 15.55 7.82 -4.46
C LEU A 18 16.92 7.12 -4.39
N ASP A 19 17.95 7.80 -3.90
CA ASP A 19 19.27 7.20 -3.68
C ASP A 19 19.21 6.05 -2.67
N TYR A 20 18.44 6.21 -1.59
CA TYR A 20 18.26 5.17 -0.58
C TYR A 20 17.69 3.88 -1.18
N ILE A 21 16.59 3.97 -1.94
CA ILE A 21 15.96 2.79 -2.54
C ILE A 21 16.80 2.19 -3.69
N ASN A 22 17.47 3.02 -4.48
CA ASN A 22 18.40 2.57 -5.53
C ASN A 22 19.60 1.78 -4.95
N ASN A 23 19.98 2.03 -3.71
CA ASN A 23 21.11 1.37 -3.06
C ASN A 23 20.72 0.15 -2.20
N GLY A 24 19.45 -0.29 -2.24
CA GLY A 24 18.97 -1.46 -1.49
C GLY A 24 18.22 -1.12 -0.20
N GLY A 25 17.91 0.15 0.04
CA GLY A 25 16.99 0.55 1.09
C GLY A 25 15.54 0.20 0.75
N ASN A 26 14.71 -0.07 1.76
CA ASN A 26 13.31 -0.46 1.56
C ASN A 26 12.37 0.69 1.93
N MET A 27 11.34 0.92 1.12
CA MET A 27 10.36 2.00 1.35
C MET A 27 8.94 1.44 1.40
N VAL A 28 8.12 2.03 2.27
CA VAL A 28 6.69 1.72 2.39
C VAL A 28 5.89 2.99 2.11
N LEU A 29 4.96 2.93 1.17
CA LEU A 29 4.02 4.02 0.87
C LEU A 29 2.60 3.56 1.17
N LEU A 30 1.90 4.38 1.95
CA LEU A 30 0.54 4.15 2.41
C LEU A 30 -0.42 5.20 1.82
N GLY A 31 -1.67 4.80 1.64
CA GLY A 31 -2.79 5.68 1.32
C GLY A 31 -2.87 6.16 -0.12
N GLY A 32 -2.10 5.56 -1.04
CA GLY A 32 -2.12 5.94 -2.45
C GLY A 32 -1.55 7.34 -2.63
N VAL A 33 -0.25 7.41 -2.89
CA VAL A 33 0.44 8.69 -3.05
C VAL A 33 0.92 8.80 -4.48
N ASP A 34 0.48 9.84 -5.17
CA ASP A 34 1.19 10.30 -6.35
C ASP A 34 2.49 10.98 -5.88
N CYS A 35 3.62 10.32 -6.14
CA CYS A 35 4.94 10.76 -5.70
C CYS A 35 5.79 11.03 -6.93
N ASP A 36 5.77 12.29 -7.39
CA ASP A 36 6.51 12.76 -8.57
C ASP A 36 7.99 12.34 -8.61
N PHE A 37 8.62 12.15 -7.44
CA PHE A 37 10.03 11.78 -7.38
C PHE A 37 10.32 10.28 -7.53
N LEU A 38 9.33 9.41 -7.38
CA LEU A 38 9.49 7.97 -7.58
C LEU A 38 9.20 7.65 -9.04
N PRO A 39 10.23 7.43 -9.87
CA PRO A 39 9.99 7.00 -11.24
C PRO A 39 9.25 5.66 -11.21
N TYR A 40 8.43 5.40 -12.23
CA TYR A 40 7.66 4.17 -12.40
C TYR A 40 6.49 3.97 -11.44
N LEU A 41 6.23 4.90 -10.51
CA LEU A 41 5.01 4.89 -9.73
C LEU A 41 3.85 5.42 -10.60
N ASP A 42 2.88 4.56 -10.92
CA ASP A 42 1.67 4.95 -11.64
C ASP A 42 0.46 4.70 -10.75
N PHE A 43 0.10 5.72 -9.97
CA PHE A 43 -1.06 5.71 -9.11
C PHE A 43 -2.21 6.48 -9.77
N LYS A 44 -3.37 5.84 -9.87
CA LYS A 44 -4.60 6.45 -10.37
C LYS A 44 -5.59 6.61 -9.21
N PRO A 45 -5.88 7.84 -8.77
CA PRO A 45 -6.92 8.09 -7.78
C PRO A 45 -8.28 7.58 -8.27
N THR A 46 -9.07 7.02 -7.37
CA THR A 46 -10.47 6.64 -7.63
C THR A 46 -11.38 7.31 -6.62
N GLU A 47 -12.68 7.35 -6.91
CA GLU A 47 -13.66 7.74 -5.89
C GLU A 47 -13.58 6.78 -4.70
N VAL A 48 -13.63 7.34 -3.50
CA VAL A 48 -13.48 6.58 -2.25
C VAL A 48 -14.87 6.23 -1.72
N ASN A 49 -15.15 4.95 -1.59
CA ASN A 49 -16.37 4.48 -0.95
C ASN A 49 -16.19 4.39 0.57
N PHE A 50 -16.57 5.45 1.27
CA PHE A 50 -16.46 5.54 2.72
C PHE A 50 -17.55 4.80 3.51
N TRP A 51 -18.57 4.22 2.87
CA TRP A 51 -19.79 3.81 3.58
C TRP A 51 -20.41 2.52 3.04
N TRP A 52 -19.66 1.68 2.33
CA TRP A 52 -20.19 0.47 1.70
C TRP A 52 -20.91 -0.44 2.71
N TRP A 53 -20.41 -0.51 3.95
CA TRP A 53 -20.96 -1.35 5.01
C TRP A 53 -22.32 -0.88 5.56
N LEU A 54 -22.80 0.31 5.20
CA LEU A 54 -24.14 0.78 5.62
C LEU A 54 -25.27 0.03 4.93
N ASN A 55 -24.98 -0.58 3.77
CA ASN A 55 -25.94 -1.37 3.01
C ASN A 55 -25.84 -2.84 3.46
N GLU A 56 -26.95 -3.40 3.93
CA GLU A 56 -27.01 -4.81 4.33
C GLU A 56 -26.62 -5.73 3.16
N GLY A 57 -25.69 -6.66 3.41
CA GLY A 57 -25.18 -7.59 2.39
C GLY A 57 -24.23 -6.97 1.37
N ALA A 58 -23.87 -5.69 1.49
CA ALA A 58 -22.84 -5.10 0.64
C ALA A 58 -21.45 -5.65 1.01
N ASP A 59 -20.60 -5.72 -0.01
CA ASP A 59 -19.21 -6.13 0.10
C ASP A 59 -18.34 -5.12 -0.64
N LEU A 60 -17.14 -4.87 -0.13
CA LEU A 60 -16.11 -4.17 -0.89
C LEU A 60 -15.32 -5.24 -1.67
N PRO A 61 -15.42 -5.26 -3.01
CA PRO A 61 -14.92 -6.38 -3.81
C PRO A 61 -13.39 -6.33 -3.96
N LEU A 62 -12.71 -6.77 -2.91
CA LEU A 62 -11.26 -6.94 -2.86
C LEU A 62 -10.90 -8.42 -2.76
N TYR A 63 -9.89 -8.82 -3.51
CA TYR A 63 -9.49 -10.21 -3.67
C TYR A 63 -7.97 -10.35 -3.60
N ALA A 64 -7.50 -11.50 -3.10
CA ALA A 64 -6.11 -11.88 -3.26
C ALA A 64 -5.83 -12.16 -4.74
N PHE A 65 -4.78 -11.54 -5.28
CA PHE A 65 -4.32 -11.86 -6.64
C PHE A 65 -3.75 -13.28 -6.69
N ASP A 66 -2.93 -13.62 -5.71
CA ASP A 66 -2.48 -14.98 -5.42
C ASP A 66 -2.78 -15.31 -3.95
N VAL A 67 -3.61 -16.32 -3.73
CA VAL A 67 -4.01 -16.78 -2.38
C VAL A 67 -2.87 -17.44 -1.61
N SER A 68 -1.80 -17.84 -2.29
CA SER A 68 -0.59 -18.42 -1.68
C SER A 68 0.47 -17.39 -1.30
N HIS A 69 0.26 -16.12 -1.64
CA HIS A 69 1.20 -15.05 -1.30
C HIS A 69 1.38 -14.92 0.22
N ARG A 70 2.62 -14.77 0.68
CA ARG A 70 2.98 -14.84 2.12
C ARG A 70 2.37 -13.74 2.99
N LEU A 71 1.90 -12.63 2.40
CA LEU A 71 1.08 -11.64 3.12
C LEU A 71 -0.09 -12.31 3.87
N TRP A 72 -0.68 -13.35 3.29
CA TRP A 72 -1.85 -14.02 3.84
C TRP A 72 -1.55 -14.91 5.06
N ASP A 73 -0.27 -15.14 5.37
CA ASP A 73 0.14 -15.74 6.66
C ASP A 73 -0.08 -14.75 7.83
N PHE A 74 -0.21 -13.45 7.54
CA PHE A 74 -0.33 -12.38 8.51
C PHE A 74 -1.73 -11.73 8.52
N LEU A 75 -2.29 -11.51 7.32
CA LEU A 75 -3.57 -10.81 7.12
C LEU A 75 -4.64 -11.74 6.56
N ARG A 76 -5.90 -11.42 6.87
CA ARG A 76 -7.06 -11.94 6.13
C ARG A 76 -7.54 -10.89 5.14
N ILE A 77 -8.09 -11.33 4.00
CA ILE A 77 -8.66 -10.42 2.98
C ILE A 77 -9.70 -9.48 3.59
N ASP A 78 -10.55 -9.97 4.50
CA ASP A 78 -11.57 -9.14 5.17
C ASP A 78 -10.97 -8.03 6.05
N GLU A 79 -9.73 -8.17 6.51
CA GLU A 79 -9.01 -7.12 7.26
C GLU A 79 -8.50 -6.00 6.32
N CYS A 80 -8.56 -6.21 5.01
CA CYS A 80 -8.24 -5.23 3.97
C CYS A 80 -9.50 -4.55 3.40
N LYS A 81 -10.71 -5.04 3.71
CA LYS A 81 -11.98 -4.52 3.16
C LYS A 81 -12.48 -3.34 3.98
N TRP A 82 -12.06 -2.13 3.61
CA TRP A 82 -12.54 -0.90 4.22
C TRP A 82 -12.63 0.23 3.21
N HIS A 83 -11.67 1.14 3.07
CA HIS A 83 -11.67 2.05 1.92
C HIS A 83 -10.25 2.29 1.42
N TYR A 84 -10.13 2.51 0.13
CA TYR A 84 -8.86 2.75 -0.57
C TYR A 84 -8.98 3.99 -1.45
N HIS A 85 -7.84 4.63 -1.73
CA HIS A 85 -7.80 5.96 -2.37
C HIS A 85 -7.52 5.93 -3.88
N GLY A 86 -7.34 4.75 -4.43
CA GLY A 86 -7.02 4.55 -5.84
C GLY A 86 -6.41 3.19 -6.10
N VAL A 87 -5.85 3.06 -7.30
CA VAL A 87 -5.23 1.83 -7.78
C VAL A 87 -3.84 2.10 -8.33
N PHE A 88 -2.94 1.14 -8.19
CA PHE A 88 -1.66 1.14 -8.90
C PHE A 88 -1.85 0.45 -10.25
N LYS A 89 -1.50 1.13 -11.34
CA LYS A 89 -1.64 0.57 -12.68
C LYS A 89 -0.72 -0.61 -12.90
N ASP A 90 -1.18 -1.53 -13.74
CA ASP A 90 -0.45 -2.74 -14.08
C ASP A 90 0.90 -2.45 -14.72
N ASN A 91 1.90 -3.18 -14.23
CA ASN A 91 3.28 -3.14 -14.69
C ASN A 91 3.91 -4.51 -14.42
N ASP A 92 4.77 -4.99 -15.31
CA ASP A 92 5.43 -6.31 -15.21
C ASP A 92 6.39 -6.41 -14.02
N LYS A 93 6.82 -5.28 -13.46
CA LYS A 93 7.64 -5.18 -12.24
C LYS A 93 6.82 -5.00 -10.97
N TYR A 94 5.49 -4.96 -11.06
CA TYR A 94 4.62 -4.96 -9.89
C TYR A 94 4.15 -6.37 -9.59
N GLU A 95 4.56 -6.85 -8.43
CA GLU A 95 3.98 -8.01 -7.80
C GLU A 95 2.66 -7.60 -7.14
N LYS A 96 1.55 -7.98 -7.77
CA LYS A 96 0.21 -7.72 -7.24
C LYS A 96 -0.09 -8.66 -6.09
N ILE A 97 -0.69 -8.13 -5.03
CA ILE A 97 -1.02 -8.91 -3.84
C ILE A 97 -2.51 -8.86 -3.57
N LEU A 98 -3.08 -7.66 -3.40
CA LEU A 98 -4.52 -7.43 -3.25
C LEU A 98 -5.01 -6.61 -4.44
N VAL A 99 -6.11 -7.04 -5.06
CA VAL A 99 -6.70 -6.40 -6.25
C VAL A 99 -8.19 -6.15 -6.08
N ASN A 100 -8.74 -5.22 -6.87
CA ASN A 100 -10.18 -5.03 -7.02
C ASN A 100 -10.80 -6.06 -7.99
N GLU A 101 -12.10 -5.95 -8.26
CA GLU A 101 -12.89 -6.86 -9.10
C GLU A 101 -12.47 -6.91 -10.56
N ILE A 102 -11.74 -5.90 -11.04
CA ILE A 102 -11.20 -5.86 -12.41
C ILE A 102 -9.68 -6.12 -12.45
N GLY A 103 -9.08 -6.50 -11.32
CA GLY A 103 -7.68 -6.91 -11.23
C GLY A 103 -6.67 -5.76 -11.07
N GLU A 104 -7.12 -4.53 -10.81
CA GLU A 104 -6.24 -3.40 -10.52
C GLU A 104 -5.69 -3.48 -9.09
N SER A 105 -4.45 -3.05 -8.88
CA SER A 105 -3.72 -3.31 -7.63
C SER A 105 -4.08 -2.31 -6.53
N ILE A 106 -4.41 -2.84 -5.35
CA ILE A 106 -4.62 -2.10 -4.09
C ILE A 106 -3.41 -2.25 -3.16
N ILE A 107 -2.85 -3.46 -3.07
CA ILE A 107 -1.58 -3.74 -2.40
C ILE A 107 -0.66 -4.40 -3.43
N CYS A 108 0.55 -3.86 -3.60
CA CYS A 108 1.57 -4.45 -4.46
C CYS A 108 2.98 -4.16 -3.95
N LYS A 109 3.94 -4.91 -4.46
CA LYS A 109 5.38 -4.70 -4.26
C LYS A 109 6.02 -4.41 -5.61
N SER A 110 6.91 -3.42 -5.65
CA SER A 110 7.59 -3.01 -6.89
C SER A 110 9.05 -3.42 -6.88
N HIS A 111 9.46 -4.08 -7.97
CA HIS A 111 10.80 -4.62 -8.22
C HIS A 111 11.64 -3.77 -9.19
N HIS A 112 11.29 -2.48 -9.34
CA HIS A 112 12.01 -1.53 -10.21
C HIS A 112 13.36 -1.08 -9.65
N PHE A 113 13.58 -1.21 -8.35
CA PHE A 113 14.75 -0.71 -7.64
C PHE A 113 15.55 -1.88 -7.05
N LYS A 114 16.76 -1.60 -6.57
CA LYS A 114 17.57 -2.60 -5.87
C LYS A 114 16.95 -2.99 -4.52
N GLY A 115 16.33 -2.03 -3.83
CA GLY A 115 15.52 -2.30 -2.65
C GLY A 115 14.04 -2.39 -2.99
N ASN A 116 13.24 -2.80 -2.01
CA ASN A 116 11.81 -3.03 -2.21
C ASN A 116 10.99 -1.76 -1.97
N LEU A 117 9.99 -1.59 -2.82
CA LEU A 117 8.95 -0.58 -2.66
C LEU A 117 7.62 -1.28 -2.35
N TYR A 118 7.15 -1.17 -1.12
CA TYR A 118 5.85 -1.71 -0.67
C TYR A 118 4.78 -0.64 -0.80
N LEU A 119 3.71 -0.97 -1.50
CA LEU A 119 2.68 -0.01 -1.91
C LEU A 119 1.31 -0.49 -1.41
N THR A 120 0.55 0.42 -0.79
CA THR A 120 -0.87 0.21 -0.57
C THR A 120 -1.66 1.50 -0.76
N SER A 121 -2.85 1.39 -1.35
CA SER A 121 -3.80 2.49 -1.43
C SER A 121 -4.70 2.63 -0.20
N LEU A 122 -4.54 1.74 0.77
CA LEU A 122 -5.10 1.85 2.12
C LEU A 122 -4.23 2.79 2.98
N ASP A 123 -4.85 3.64 3.79
CA ASP A 123 -4.19 4.72 4.56
C ASP A 123 -4.26 4.51 6.09
N PRO A 124 -3.76 3.37 6.64
CA PRO A 124 -3.99 3.05 8.04
C PRO A 124 -3.35 4.09 8.98
N ASP A 125 -2.23 4.69 8.60
CA ASP A 125 -1.55 5.72 9.38
C ASP A 125 -2.43 6.97 9.59
N PHE A 126 -3.21 7.34 8.57
CA PHE A 126 -4.14 8.45 8.66
C PHE A 126 -5.27 8.18 9.66
N HIS A 127 -5.92 7.01 9.56
CA HIS A 127 -7.05 6.65 10.45
C HIS A 127 -6.63 6.36 11.88
N ILE A 128 -5.50 5.68 12.07
CA ILE A 128 -4.90 5.48 13.38
C ILE A 128 -4.62 6.85 14.02
N GLY A 129 -4.02 7.79 13.26
CA GLY A 129 -3.73 9.13 13.74
C GLY A 129 -4.97 9.95 14.11
N GLN A 130 -6.11 9.68 13.46
CA GLN A 130 -7.40 10.32 13.76
C GLN A 130 -8.21 9.61 14.85
N GLY A 131 -7.82 8.40 15.26
CA GLY A 131 -8.56 7.61 16.26
C GLY A 131 -9.90 7.07 15.74
N PHE A 132 -10.04 6.88 14.43
CA PHE A 132 -11.24 6.32 13.79
C PHE A 132 -10.89 5.01 13.05
N MET A 133 -11.89 4.17 12.78
CA MET A 133 -11.74 2.84 12.14
C MET A 133 -10.79 1.87 12.86
N PRO A 134 -11.24 1.20 13.95
CA PRO A 134 -10.41 0.31 14.75
C PRO A 134 -9.71 -0.83 13.98
N ILE A 135 -10.26 -1.26 12.84
CA ILE A 135 -9.68 -2.32 12.00
C ILE A 135 -8.33 -1.93 11.41
N THR A 136 -8.02 -0.65 11.31
CA THR A 136 -6.77 -0.14 10.74
C THR A 136 -5.55 -0.44 11.62
N ILE A 137 -5.73 -0.55 12.95
CA ILE A 137 -4.67 -0.91 13.89
C ILE A 137 -4.15 -2.33 13.63
N PRO A 138 -4.98 -3.40 13.74
CA PRO A 138 -4.51 -4.75 13.48
C PRO A 138 -4.06 -4.93 12.03
N PHE A 139 -4.69 -4.24 11.05
CA PHE A 139 -4.20 -4.23 9.68
C PHE A 139 -2.76 -3.71 9.61
N PHE A 140 -2.48 -2.54 10.17
CA PHE A 140 -1.17 -1.92 10.10
C PHE A 140 -0.10 -2.74 10.80
N GLU A 141 -0.38 -3.25 12.01
CA GLU A 141 0.55 -4.09 12.75
C GLU A 141 0.94 -5.36 11.97
N LYS A 142 -0.05 -6.04 11.38
CA LYS A 142 0.17 -7.26 10.60
C LYS A 142 0.86 -6.97 9.27
N TYR A 143 0.48 -5.89 8.58
CA TYR A 143 1.11 -5.46 7.34
C TYR A 143 2.59 -5.14 7.55
N MET A 144 2.94 -4.40 8.61
CA MET A 144 4.32 -4.07 8.93
C MET A 144 5.14 -5.31 9.35
N ARG A 145 4.53 -6.28 10.05
CA ARG A 145 5.18 -7.57 10.37
C ARG A 145 5.49 -8.40 9.13
N TRP A 146 4.58 -8.41 8.15
CA TRP A 146 4.85 -9.05 6.87
C TRP A 146 6.03 -8.37 6.16
N ILE A 147 6.03 -7.04 6.06
CA ILE A 147 7.12 -6.28 5.43
C ILE A 147 8.46 -6.57 6.12
N GLU A 148 8.50 -6.57 7.44
CA GLU A 148 9.70 -6.90 8.21
C GLU A 148 10.20 -8.32 7.86
N THR A 149 9.30 -9.31 7.85
CA THR A 149 9.64 -10.70 7.51
C THR A 149 10.18 -10.81 6.09
N ASP A 150 9.51 -10.20 5.13
CA ASP A 150 9.87 -10.19 3.71
C ASP A 150 11.27 -9.56 3.49
N ILE A 151 11.55 -8.43 4.14
CA ILE A 151 12.88 -7.77 4.09
C ILE A 151 13.99 -8.66 4.66
N LEU A 152 13.69 -9.45 5.69
CA LEU A 152 14.69 -10.30 6.35
C LEU A 152 15.02 -11.56 5.56
N GLU A 153 14.07 -12.10 4.80
CA GLU A 153 14.24 -13.31 4.00
C GLU A 153 14.98 -13.07 2.68
N GLU A 154 15.00 -11.83 2.18
CA GLU A 154 15.70 -11.45 0.95
C GLU A 154 17.19 -11.09 1.13
N LYS A 155 17.70 -11.12 2.38
CA LYS A 155 19.11 -10.87 2.70
C LYS A 155 19.94 -12.14 2.76
#